data_AF-A0A1J3H5X5-F1
#
_entry.id   AF-A0A1J3H5X5-F1
#
_cell.length_a   1.000
_cell.length_b   1.000
_cell.length_c   1.000
_cell.angle_alpha   90.00
_cell.angle_beta   90.00
_cell.angle_gamma   90.00
#
_symmetry.space_group_name_H-M   'P 1'
#
loop_
_entity.id
_entity.type
_entity.pdbx_description
1 polymer ?
#
loop_
_entity_poly.entity_id
_entity_poly.type
_entity_poly.pdbx_seq_one_letter_code
_entity_poly.pdbx_strand_id
1 'polypeptide(L)'
;MASRLLSTTLISPPTNLNKSPPPGFITARVGVRKGRVNVRAVSDSSQGSADGTVYQGVYGPWTVESSDVKEVILYRSGLVTAAASFVAASSAAFLPGDSWLSETIKQNHDLFYLVGAGGLGLSLFLIHIYVTEIKRTLQALWALGVVGSLAAYAALARPASDNLVHYVVDHPSAVWFVGPLFAALTGLVFKEGLCYGKLEAGLLTFIIPSLLLAHLSGLMNDEAKLVLLGTWMTLFLVFAGRKFTQPIKDDIGDKSVFMFMALPEDEKKALVAKLEQEKSG
;
A
#
# COMPACT_ATOMS: atom_id res chain seq x y z
N MET A 1 -38.91 -53.10 1.87
CA MET A 1 -39.44 -54.12 0.94
C MET A 1 -39.76 -53.45 -0.39
N ALA A 2 -39.87 -54.24 -1.46
CA ALA A 2 -40.21 -53.86 -2.85
C ALA A 2 -39.11 -53.11 -3.66
N SER A 3 -38.56 -53.83 -4.64
CA SER A 3 -37.84 -53.29 -5.81
C SER A 3 -38.74 -53.37 -7.04
N ARG A 4 -38.48 -52.57 -8.09
CA ARG A 4 -38.30 -53.00 -9.51
C ARG A 4 -38.45 -51.86 -10.56
N LEU A 5 -37.47 -51.84 -11.47
CA LEU A 5 -37.53 -51.72 -12.95
C LEU A 5 -38.12 -50.42 -13.58
N LEU A 6 -37.35 -49.64 -14.36
CA LEU A 6 -36.88 -49.84 -15.77
C LEU A 6 -37.95 -49.65 -16.86
N SER A 7 -37.80 -48.64 -17.73
CA SER A 7 -37.93 -48.80 -19.20
C SER A 7 -37.43 -47.59 -20.02
N THR A 8 -37.01 -47.87 -21.25
CA THR A 8 -36.57 -46.92 -22.32
C THR A 8 -37.80 -46.44 -23.15
N THR A 9 -37.76 -45.57 -24.19
CA THR A 9 -36.95 -45.61 -25.43
C THR A 9 -37.15 -44.34 -26.30
N LEU A 10 -36.30 -44.17 -27.32
CA LEU A 10 -36.20 -43.08 -28.33
C LEU A 10 -37.41 -42.93 -29.28
N ILE A 11 -37.48 -41.80 -30.03
CA ILE A 11 -37.76 -41.68 -31.50
C ILE A 11 -37.61 -40.20 -31.96
N SER A 12 -36.97 -39.95 -33.12
CA SER A 12 -36.90 -38.66 -33.84
C SER A 12 -37.97 -38.58 -34.94
N PRO A 13 -38.35 -37.41 -35.54
CA PRO A 13 -37.70 -36.95 -36.80
C PRO A 13 -37.76 -35.38 -36.99
N PRO A 14 -37.88 -34.74 -38.20
CA PRO A 14 -36.73 -34.04 -38.79
C PRO A 14 -36.95 -32.57 -39.26
N THR A 15 -35.86 -31.98 -39.77
CA THR A 15 -35.71 -30.62 -40.31
C THR A 15 -36.36 -30.38 -41.69
N ASN A 16 -36.87 -29.17 -41.99
CA ASN A 16 -36.83 -28.58 -43.35
C ASN A 16 -37.03 -27.04 -43.40
N LEU A 17 -36.85 -26.43 -44.59
CA LEU A 17 -36.44 -25.01 -44.81
C LEU A 17 -37.42 -24.13 -45.66
N ASN A 18 -37.10 -22.82 -45.74
CA ASN A 18 -37.61 -21.73 -46.61
C ASN A 18 -38.89 -20.97 -46.16
N LYS A 19 -38.94 -19.62 -46.06
CA LYS A 19 -38.69 -18.48 -47.01
C LYS A 19 -39.85 -18.26 -48.01
N SER A 20 -40.47 -17.08 -48.23
CA SER A 20 -40.33 -15.69 -47.70
C SER A 20 -41.69 -14.90 -47.79
N PRO A 21 -41.82 -13.56 -48.06
CA PRO A 21 -42.58 -12.58 -47.23
C PRO A 21 -43.74 -11.92 -48.04
N PRO A 22 -44.20 -10.65 -47.84
CA PRO A 22 -44.17 -9.67 -46.72
C PRO A 22 -45.64 -9.34 -46.30
N PRO A 23 -46.12 -8.10 -45.99
CA PRO A 23 -45.53 -6.86 -45.43
C PRO A 23 -46.27 -6.31 -44.18
N GLY A 24 -45.83 -5.15 -43.65
CA GLY A 24 -46.70 -4.23 -42.88
C GLY A 24 -46.13 -3.61 -41.59
N PHE A 25 -45.81 -2.31 -41.64
CA PHE A 25 -45.83 -1.31 -40.54
C PHE A 25 -44.74 -1.27 -39.41
N ILE A 26 -43.77 -0.37 -39.64
CA ILE A 26 -43.36 0.80 -38.80
C ILE A 26 -42.67 0.62 -37.41
N THR A 27 -41.53 1.33 -37.27
CA THR A 27 -40.75 1.73 -36.05
C THR A 27 -40.08 0.64 -35.19
N ALA A 28 -38.89 0.85 -34.60
CA ALA A 28 -37.91 1.94 -34.68
C ALA A 28 -36.47 1.39 -34.60
N ARG A 29 -35.50 2.01 -35.30
CA ARG A 29 -34.07 1.70 -35.13
C ARG A 29 -33.42 2.67 -34.14
N VAL A 30 -33.04 2.18 -32.96
CA VAL A 30 -32.12 2.89 -32.07
C VAL A 30 -30.71 2.80 -32.64
N GLY A 31 -30.21 3.91 -33.19
CA GLY A 31 -28.85 4.01 -33.70
C GLY A 31 -27.86 4.28 -32.58
N VAL A 32 -27.05 3.27 -32.20
CA VAL A 32 -25.94 3.46 -31.26
C VAL A 32 -24.83 4.27 -31.95
N ARG A 33 -24.77 5.58 -31.69
CA ARG A 33 -23.63 6.42 -32.07
C ARG A 33 -22.39 5.98 -31.29
N LYS A 34 -21.46 5.30 -31.97
CA LYS A 34 -20.16 4.92 -31.41
C LYS A 34 -19.25 6.16 -31.33
N GLY A 35 -19.47 6.98 -30.31
CA GLY A 35 -18.69 8.18 -30.03
C GLY A 35 -17.23 7.82 -29.72
N ARG A 36 -16.32 8.08 -30.65
CA ARG A 36 -14.88 7.88 -30.44
C ARG A 36 -14.32 9.06 -29.65
N VAL A 37 -14.33 8.96 -28.32
CA VAL A 37 -13.73 9.96 -27.44
C VAL A 37 -12.22 9.97 -27.67
N ASN A 38 -11.75 10.99 -28.38
CA ASN A 38 -10.33 11.17 -28.66
C ASN A 38 -9.72 12.08 -27.59
N VAL A 39 -9.25 11.49 -26.50
CA VAL A 39 -8.53 12.22 -25.45
C VAL A 39 -7.16 12.63 -26.00
N ARG A 40 -7.08 13.82 -26.60
CA ARG A 40 -5.81 14.51 -26.82
C ARG A 40 -5.30 14.94 -25.45
N ALA A 41 -4.35 14.18 -24.90
CA ALA A 41 -3.45 14.72 -23.90
C ALA A 41 -2.67 15.87 -24.56
N VAL A 42 -2.96 17.11 -24.16
CA VAL A 42 -2.07 18.24 -24.42
C VAL A 42 -0.87 18.02 -23.52
N SER A 43 0.19 17.45 -24.07
CA SER A 43 1.50 17.42 -23.44
C SER A 43 2.14 18.80 -23.59
N ASP A 44 1.73 19.75 -22.76
CA ASP A 44 2.53 20.94 -22.52
C ASP A 44 3.81 20.49 -21.81
N SER A 45 4.85 20.27 -22.61
CA SER A 45 6.21 19.97 -22.15
C SER A 45 6.91 21.24 -21.67
N SER A 46 6.24 21.97 -20.78
CA SER A 46 6.84 22.94 -19.88
C SER A 46 6.89 22.28 -18.50
N GLN A 47 8.09 21.89 -18.06
CA GLN A 47 8.34 21.47 -16.68
C GLN A 47 8.27 22.70 -15.76
N GLY A 48 7.07 23.25 -15.63
CA GLY A 48 6.75 24.31 -14.69
C GLY A 48 6.64 23.77 -13.28
N SER A 49 7.18 24.53 -12.33
CA SER A 49 6.87 24.41 -10.91
C SER A 49 5.35 24.36 -10.71
N ALA A 50 4.86 23.35 -10.00
CA ALA A 50 3.43 23.04 -9.88
C ALA A 50 2.60 24.17 -9.22
N ASP A 51 3.26 25.06 -8.49
CA ASP A 51 2.67 26.14 -7.68
C ASP A 51 3.37 27.51 -7.89
N GLY A 52 4.43 27.58 -8.69
CA GLY A 52 5.26 28.80 -8.82
C GLY A 52 6.10 29.17 -7.59
N THR A 53 5.73 28.66 -6.40
CA THR A 53 6.42 28.91 -5.13
C THR A 53 7.86 28.40 -5.14
N VAL A 54 8.80 29.33 -4.93
CA VAL A 54 10.22 29.05 -4.71
C VAL A 54 10.49 28.93 -3.22
N TYR A 55 10.98 27.78 -2.78
CA TYR A 55 11.39 27.53 -1.41
C TYR A 55 12.88 27.79 -1.26
N GLN A 56 13.30 28.37 -0.13
CA GLN A 56 14.72 28.51 0.19
C GLN A 56 15.18 27.27 0.97
N GLY A 57 16.09 26.50 0.38
CA GLY A 57 16.74 25.36 0.99
C GLY A 57 18.12 25.70 1.56
N VAL A 58 18.73 24.74 2.26
CA VAL A 58 20.05 24.86 2.89
C VAL A 58 21.16 25.17 1.88
N TYR A 59 21.06 24.63 0.66
CA TYR A 59 22.06 24.79 -0.40
C TYR A 59 21.59 25.68 -1.57
N GLY A 60 20.42 26.31 -1.45
CA GLY A 60 19.88 27.23 -2.46
C GLY A 60 18.37 27.11 -2.68
N PRO A 61 17.81 27.96 -3.58
CA PRO A 61 16.40 27.93 -3.90
C PRO A 61 16.02 26.67 -4.68
N TRP A 62 14.82 26.15 -4.42
CA TRP A 62 14.24 25.01 -5.14
C TRP A 62 12.72 25.17 -5.30
N THR A 63 12.14 24.44 -6.25
CA THR A 63 10.70 24.45 -6.54
C THR A 63 10.13 23.05 -6.48
N VAL A 64 8.81 22.95 -6.26
CA VAL A 64 8.07 21.68 -6.37
C VAL A 64 7.61 21.51 -7.81
N GLU A 65 8.00 20.41 -8.46
CA GLU A 65 7.59 20.09 -9.82
C GLU A 65 6.29 19.26 -9.87
N SER A 66 5.64 19.24 -11.04
CA SER A 66 4.45 18.42 -11.28
C SER A 66 4.71 16.90 -11.23
N SER A 67 5.98 16.47 -11.32
CA SER A 67 6.44 15.10 -11.02
C SER A 67 6.36 14.82 -9.52
N ASP A 68 6.98 15.67 -8.72
CA ASP A 68 7.06 15.54 -7.26
C ASP A 68 5.66 15.44 -6.62
N VAL A 69 4.72 16.27 -7.11
CA VAL A 69 3.30 16.21 -6.71
C VAL A 69 2.69 14.82 -6.95
N LYS A 70 2.95 14.20 -8.11
CA LYS A 70 2.43 12.87 -8.45
C LYS A 70 3.07 11.79 -7.57
N GLU A 71 4.38 11.89 -7.34
CA GLU A 71 5.10 10.95 -6.47
C GLU A 71 4.59 11.03 -5.02
N VAL A 72 4.39 12.22 -4.47
CA VAL A 72 3.80 12.41 -3.13
C VAL A 72 2.36 11.89 -3.07
N ILE A 73 1.52 12.14 -4.08
CA ILE A 73 0.14 11.61 -4.12
C ILE A 73 0.14 10.07 -4.13
N LEU A 74 1.01 9.44 -4.93
CA LEU A 74 1.13 7.98 -5.01
C LEU A 74 1.77 7.37 -3.74
N TYR A 75 2.72 8.06 -3.12
CA TYR A 75 3.25 7.71 -1.79
C TYR A 75 2.15 7.73 -0.73
N ARG A 76 1.35 8.80 -0.68
CA ARG A 76 0.23 8.94 0.28
C ARG A 76 -0.85 7.89 0.02
N SER A 77 -1.20 7.60 -1.25
CA SER A 77 -2.22 6.60 -1.57
C SER A 77 -1.77 5.17 -1.24
N GLY A 78 -0.48 4.85 -1.45
CA GLY A 78 0.11 3.60 -0.98
C GLY A 78 0.00 3.45 0.55
N LEU A 79 0.28 4.51 1.30
CA LEU A 79 0.26 4.49 2.76
C LEU A 79 -1.16 4.35 3.33
N VAL A 80 -2.12 5.04 2.73
CA VAL A 80 -3.55 4.91 3.04
C VAL A 80 -4.05 3.51 2.70
N THR A 81 -3.61 2.93 1.57
CA THR A 81 -3.93 1.55 1.19
C THR A 81 -3.38 0.54 2.20
N ALA A 82 -2.15 0.74 2.67
CA ALA A 82 -1.54 -0.07 3.72
C ALA A 82 -2.32 0.00 5.04
N ALA A 83 -2.64 1.21 5.49
CA ALA A 83 -3.40 1.44 6.73
C ALA A 83 -4.83 0.85 6.66
N ALA A 84 -5.55 1.11 5.57
CA ALA A 84 -6.91 0.61 5.38
C ALA A 84 -6.96 -0.93 5.32
N SER A 85 -6.02 -1.55 4.60
CA SER A 85 -5.97 -3.02 4.48
C SER A 85 -5.57 -3.69 5.79
N PHE A 86 -4.61 -3.10 6.53
CA PHE A 86 -4.24 -3.57 7.87
C PHE A 86 -5.43 -3.50 8.83
N VAL A 87 -6.15 -2.37 8.87
CA VAL A 87 -7.34 -2.21 9.72
C VAL A 87 -8.46 -3.17 9.32
N ALA A 88 -8.70 -3.36 8.02
CA ALA A 88 -9.70 -4.31 7.54
C ALA A 88 -9.42 -5.73 8.03
N ALA A 89 -8.18 -6.22 7.84
CA ALA A 89 -7.72 -7.50 8.37
C ALA A 89 -7.87 -7.58 9.90
N SER A 90 -7.19 -6.68 10.63
CA SER A 90 -7.12 -6.70 12.09
C SER A 90 -8.48 -6.52 12.78
N SER A 91 -9.49 -5.93 12.11
CA SER A 91 -10.84 -5.81 12.66
C SER A 91 -11.50 -7.17 12.97
N ALA A 92 -11.12 -8.25 12.27
CA ALA A 92 -11.61 -9.60 12.57
C ALA A 92 -11.26 -10.09 13.98
N ALA A 93 -10.22 -9.53 14.63
CA ALA A 93 -9.84 -9.84 16.01
C ALA A 93 -10.77 -9.22 17.06
N PHE A 94 -11.59 -8.24 16.67
CA PHE A 94 -12.53 -7.52 17.54
C PHE A 94 -14.00 -7.83 17.24
N LEU A 95 -14.27 -8.61 16.18
CA LEU A 95 -15.62 -9.01 15.77
C LEU A 95 -16.00 -10.38 16.36
N PRO A 96 -17.26 -10.59 16.76
CA PRO A 96 -17.77 -11.90 17.16
C PRO A 96 -17.48 -12.97 16.10
N GLY A 97 -16.99 -14.13 16.53
CA GLY A 97 -16.49 -15.18 15.63
C GLY A 97 -17.55 -15.85 14.76
N ASP A 98 -18.82 -15.69 15.12
CA ASP A 98 -20.04 -16.15 14.46
C ASP A 98 -20.65 -15.09 13.52
N SER A 99 -20.10 -13.88 13.46
CA SER A 99 -20.60 -12.82 12.58
C SER A 99 -20.15 -13.02 11.13
N TRP A 100 -21.09 -12.86 10.19
CA TRP A 100 -20.83 -12.96 8.74
C TRP A 100 -19.71 -12.01 8.26
N LEU A 101 -19.53 -10.87 8.94
CA LEU A 101 -18.44 -9.92 8.71
C LEU A 101 -17.08 -10.52 9.10
N SER A 102 -16.96 -11.13 10.29
CA SER A 102 -15.73 -11.79 10.73
C SER A 102 -15.34 -12.93 9.79
N GLU A 103 -16.31 -13.74 9.36
CA GLU A 103 -16.07 -14.80 8.38
C GLU A 103 -15.62 -14.25 7.02
N THR A 104 -16.32 -13.24 6.48
CA THR A 104 -15.95 -12.60 5.19
C THR A 104 -14.54 -12.00 5.24
N ILE A 105 -14.16 -11.35 6.34
CA ILE A 105 -12.80 -10.80 6.51
C ILE A 105 -11.78 -11.93 6.61
N LYS A 106 -12.06 -12.99 7.39
CA LYS A 106 -11.17 -14.16 7.53
C LYS A 106 -10.91 -14.87 6.21
N GLN A 107 -11.92 -15.03 5.37
CA GLN A 107 -11.78 -15.59 4.01
C GLN A 107 -10.91 -14.72 3.09
N ASN A 108 -10.85 -13.40 3.32
CA ASN A 108 -10.09 -12.44 2.50
C ASN A 108 -8.80 -11.95 3.17
N HIS A 109 -8.35 -12.57 4.26
CA HIS A 109 -7.21 -12.11 5.06
C HIS A 109 -5.93 -11.94 4.24
N ASP A 110 -5.60 -12.95 3.43
CA ASP A 110 -4.37 -12.94 2.63
C ASP A 110 -4.44 -11.92 1.48
N LEU A 111 -5.66 -11.58 1.00
CA LEU A 111 -5.86 -10.49 0.05
C LEU A 111 -5.61 -9.13 0.71
N PHE A 112 -6.16 -8.88 1.90
CA PHE A 112 -5.87 -7.65 2.66
C PHE A 112 -4.39 -7.54 3.01
N TYR A 113 -3.74 -8.65 3.39
CA TYR A 113 -2.31 -8.69 3.63
C TYR A 113 -1.51 -8.32 2.37
N LEU A 114 -1.84 -8.93 1.22
CA LEU A 114 -1.16 -8.66 -0.05
C LEU A 114 -1.35 -7.21 -0.53
N VAL A 115 -2.58 -6.68 -0.46
CA VAL A 115 -2.88 -5.28 -0.82
C VAL A 115 -2.18 -4.31 0.14
N GLY A 116 -2.14 -4.63 1.43
CA GLY A 116 -1.43 -3.84 2.44
C GLY A 116 0.08 -3.81 2.22
N ALA A 117 0.68 -4.98 1.96
CA ALA A 117 2.09 -5.11 1.60
C ALA A 117 2.43 -4.38 0.29
N GLY A 118 1.56 -4.44 -0.72
CA GLY A 118 1.68 -3.69 -1.97
C GLY A 118 1.64 -2.18 -1.77
N GLY A 119 0.69 -1.67 -0.97
CA GLY A 119 0.59 -0.25 -0.61
C GLY A 119 1.81 0.27 0.15
N LEU A 120 2.31 -0.52 1.10
CA LEU A 120 3.56 -0.23 1.81
C LEU A 120 4.76 -0.18 0.84
N GLY A 121 4.84 -1.13 -0.09
CA GLY A 121 5.87 -1.16 -1.13
C GLY A 121 5.85 0.09 -2.00
N LEU A 122 4.67 0.44 -2.54
CA LEU A 122 4.46 1.66 -3.33
C LEU A 122 4.96 2.91 -2.56
N SER A 123 4.62 3.00 -1.27
CA SER A 123 5.11 4.08 -0.41
C SER A 123 6.63 4.07 -0.28
N LEU A 124 7.26 2.92 -0.03
CA LEU A 124 8.71 2.79 0.15
C LEU A 124 9.53 3.04 -1.13
N PHE A 125 8.95 2.85 -2.32
CA PHE A 125 9.60 3.25 -3.57
C PHE A 125 9.56 4.78 -3.77
N LEU A 126 8.44 5.43 -3.48
CA LEU A 126 8.18 6.84 -3.75
C LEU A 126 8.54 7.80 -2.61
N ILE A 127 8.76 7.29 -1.39
CA ILE A 127 9.12 8.12 -0.24
C ILE A 127 10.46 8.84 -0.47
N HIS A 128 10.47 10.14 -0.21
CA HIS A 128 11.69 10.93 -0.20
C HIS A 128 12.38 10.79 1.16
N ILE A 129 13.64 10.34 1.15
CA ILE A 129 14.51 10.12 2.31
C ILE A 129 15.90 10.57 1.91
N TYR A 130 16.50 11.51 2.66
CA TYR A 130 17.84 12.05 2.35
C TYR A 130 18.93 10.97 2.32
N VAL A 131 18.86 10.01 3.24
CA VAL A 131 19.83 8.91 3.37
C VAL A 131 19.40 7.73 2.50
N THR A 132 20.08 7.53 1.39
CA THR A 132 19.74 6.51 0.38
C THR A 132 19.90 5.09 0.92
N GLU A 133 20.87 4.89 1.82
CA GLU A 133 21.18 3.65 2.50
C GLU A 133 19.99 3.18 3.37
N ILE A 134 19.39 4.11 4.12
CA ILE A 134 18.19 3.85 4.92
C ILE A 134 17.02 3.49 3.99
N LYS A 135 16.78 4.26 2.92
CA LYS A 135 15.72 3.96 1.94
C LYS A 135 15.88 2.55 1.35
N ARG A 136 17.09 2.19 0.90
CA ARG A 136 17.41 0.86 0.36
C ARG A 136 17.25 -0.25 1.40
N THR A 137 17.61 0.00 2.66
CA THR A 137 17.44 -0.97 3.75
C THR A 137 15.96 -1.25 4.02
N LEU A 138 15.09 -0.23 4.04
CA LEU A 138 13.65 -0.41 4.19
C LEU A 138 13.03 -1.14 2.99
N GLN A 139 13.48 -0.83 1.76
CA GLN A 139 13.05 -1.55 0.55
C GLN A 139 13.51 -3.02 0.56
N ALA A 140 14.72 -3.31 1.04
CA ALA A 140 15.22 -4.67 1.20
C ALA A 140 14.45 -5.44 2.28
N LEU A 141 14.17 -4.83 3.43
CA LEU A 141 13.33 -5.42 4.48
C LEU A 141 11.91 -5.70 3.98
N TRP A 142 11.31 -4.78 3.20
CA TRP A 142 10.02 -5.00 2.55
C TRP A 142 10.07 -6.17 1.57
N ALA A 143 11.07 -6.23 0.69
CA ALA A 143 11.21 -7.30 -0.28
C ALA A 143 11.45 -8.67 0.39
N LEU A 144 12.31 -8.73 1.41
CA LEU A 144 12.52 -9.92 2.23
C LEU A 144 11.24 -10.34 2.95
N GLY A 145 10.45 -9.38 3.44
CA GLY A 145 9.16 -9.63 4.08
C GLY A 145 8.13 -10.21 3.10
N VAL A 146 8.02 -9.67 1.88
CA VAL A 146 7.13 -10.20 0.84
C VAL A 146 7.57 -11.60 0.41
N VAL A 147 8.85 -11.82 0.16
CA VAL A 147 9.39 -13.15 -0.23
C VAL A 147 9.23 -14.15 0.91
N GLY A 148 9.51 -13.76 2.15
CA GLY A 148 9.30 -14.58 3.35
C GLY A 148 7.84 -14.95 3.55
N SER A 149 6.92 -14.01 3.36
CA SER A 149 5.47 -14.23 3.38
C SER A 149 5.01 -15.25 2.35
N LEU A 150 5.48 -15.12 1.10
CA LEU A 150 5.17 -16.06 0.02
C LEU A 150 5.76 -17.45 0.29
N ALA A 151 6.97 -17.52 0.86
CA ALA A 151 7.60 -18.78 1.24
C ALA A 151 6.85 -19.46 2.40
N ALA A 152 6.49 -18.72 3.45
CA ALA A 152 5.70 -19.22 4.57
C ALA A 152 4.30 -19.69 4.12
N TYR A 153 3.64 -18.94 3.25
CA TYR A 153 2.36 -19.35 2.67
C TYR A 153 2.51 -20.66 1.88
N ALA A 154 3.47 -20.73 0.95
CA ALA A 154 3.63 -21.88 0.07
C ALA A 154 4.13 -23.15 0.79
N ALA A 155 5.01 -23.01 1.78
CA ALA A 155 5.70 -24.12 2.44
C ALA A 155 5.09 -24.53 3.80
N LEU A 156 4.35 -23.64 4.48
CA LEU A 156 3.84 -23.87 5.84
C LEU A 156 2.30 -23.78 5.91
N ALA A 157 1.71 -22.64 5.54
CA ALA A 157 0.27 -22.42 5.67
C ALA A 157 -0.55 -23.29 4.69
N ARG A 158 -0.16 -23.32 3.41
CA ARG A 158 -0.86 -24.08 2.37
C ARG A 158 -0.87 -25.60 2.62
N PRO A 159 0.23 -26.27 3.05
CA PRO A 159 0.18 -27.66 3.49
C PRO A 159 -0.70 -27.92 4.72
N ALA A 160 -0.83 -26.93 5.62
CA ALA A 160 -1.74 -26.97 6.75
C ALA A 160 -3.21 -26.64 6.39
N SER A 161 -3.51 -26.38 5.12
CA SER A 161 -4.81 -25.88 4.62
C SER A 161 -5.30 -24.59 5.31
N ASP A 162 -4.36 -23.74 5.72
CA ASP A 162 -4.62 -22.49 6.45
C ASP A 162 -4.18 -21.25 5.65
N ASN A 163 -4.72 -20.10 6.02
CA ASN A 163 -4.36 -18.79 5.48
C ASN A 163 -3.05 -18.28 6.12
N LEU A 164 -2.24 -17.49 5.40
CA LEU A 164 -0.96 -17.00 5.94
C LEU A 164 -1.14 -16.22 7.24
N VAL A 165 -2.11 -15.32 7.31
CA VAL A 165 -2.32 -14.48 8.50
C VAL A 165 -2.70 -15.32 9.72
N HIS A 166 -3.57 -16.31 9.53
CA HIS A 166 -4.03 -17.20 10.60
C HIS A 166 -2.89 -18.11 11.08
N TYR A 167 -2.15 -18.70 10.13
CA TYR A 167 -0.97 -19.52 10.44
C TYR A 167 0.08 -18.77 11.29
N VAL A 168 0.31 -17.48 11.02
CA VAL A 168 1.24 -16.64 11.81
C VAL A 168 0.71 -16.32 13.22
N VAL A 169 -0.61 -16.21 13.39
CA VAL A 169 -1.23 -16.07 14.72
C VAL A 169 -1.03 -17.35 15.53
N ASP A 170 -1.28 -18.52 14.93
CA ASP A 170 -1.17 -19.81 15.64
C ASP A 170 0.29 -20.27 15.84
N HIS A 171 1.23 -19.84 14.99
CA HIS A 171 2.64 -20.23 15.04
C HIS A 171 3.55 -19.00 15.23
N PRO A 172 3.88 -18.61 16.48
CA PRO A 172 4.69 -17.42 16.77
C PRO A 172 6.03 -17.36 16.04
N SER A 173 6.68 -18.51 15.77
CA SER A 173 7.94 -18.58 15.02
C SER A 173 7.80 -18.12 13.56
N ALA A 174 6.60 -18.16 12.98
CA ALA A 174 6.35 -17.67 11.62
C ALA A 174 6.50 -16.14 11.49
N VAL A 175 6.54 -15.41 12.61
CA VAL A 175 6.91 -13.98 12.64
C VAL A 175 8.29 -13.73 12.03
N TRP A 176 9.22 -14.70 12.02
CA TRP A 176 10.51 -14.53 11.34
C TRP A 176 10.40 -14.36 9.82
N PHE A 177 9.33 -14.85 9.19
CA PHE A 177 9.10 -14.72 7.74
C PHE A 177 8.41 -13.39 7.37
N VAL A 178 7.41 -12.98 8.14
CA VAL A 178 6.63 -11.75 7.89
C VAL A 178 7.22 -10.50 8.57
N GLY A 179 7.99 -10.69 9.63
CA GLY A 179 8.59 -9.65 10.47
C GLY A 179 9.39 -8.58 9.70
N PRO A 180 10.20 -8.93 8.67
CA PRO A 180 10.90 -7.94 7.86
C PRO A 180 9.96 -6.93 7.16
N LEU A 181 8.74 -7.34 6.77
CA LEU A 181 7.74 -6.42 6.20
C LEU A 181 7.33 -5.35 7.23
N PHE A 182 7.07 -5.79 8.46
CA PHE A 182 6.70 -4.90 9.56
C PHE A 182 7.88 -4.08 10.09
N ALA A 183 9.12 -4.58 9.98
CA ALA A 183 10.32 -3.79 10.22
C ALA A 183 10.46 -2.65 9.20
N ALA A 184 10.15 -2.89 7.92
CA ALA A 184 10.10 -1.84 6.91
C ALA A 184 9.01 -0.79 7.18
N LEU A 185 7.81 -1.22 7.62
CA LEU A 185 6.77 -0.31 8.11
C LEU A 185 7.23 0.48 9.35
N THR A 186 7.88 -0.18 10.30
CA THR A 186 8.41 0.44 11.53
C THR A 186 9.41 1.53 11.18
N GLY A 187 10.31 1.30 10.22
CA GLY A 187 11.24 2.32 9.74
C GLY A 187 10.59 3.48 8.98
N LEU A 188 9.48 3.22 8.26
CA LEU A 188 8.68 4.28 7.64
C LEU A 188 8.02 5.18 8.71
N VAL A 189 7.39 4.60 9.73
CA VAL A 189 6.78 5.38 10.82
C VAL A 189 7.84 6.03 11.73
N PHE A 190 9.01 5.41 11.91
CA PHE A 190 10.16 6.00 12.62
C PHE A 190 10.57 7.34 12.01
N LYS A 191 10.72 7.38 10.67
CA LYS A 191 11.08 8.60 9.93
C LYS A 191 10.10 9.72 10.26
N GLU A 192 8.81 9.46 10.11
CA GLU A 192 7.76 10.47 10.30
C GLU A 192 7.58 10.85 11.79
N GLY A 193 7.71 9.87 12.69
CA GLY A 193 7.54 10.06 14.12
C GLY A 193 8.68 10.82 14.78
N LEU A 194 9.89 10.28 14.67
CA LEU A 194 11.05 10.76 15.41
C LEU A 194 11.86 11.81 14.64
N CYS A 195 11.82 11.83 13.29
CA CYS A 195 12.49 12.90 12.52
C CYS A 195 11.58 14.12 12.26
N TYR A 196 10.25 13.95 12.19
CA TYR A 196 9.29 15.04 11.93
C TYR A 196 8.31 15.33 13.08
N GLY A 197 8.55 14.79 14.27
CA GLY A 197 7.83 15.12 15.50
C GLY A 197 6.35 14.71 15.52
N LYS A 198 5.97 13.67 14.76
CA LYS A 198 4.60 13.16 14.72
C LYS A 198 4.38 12.13 15.84
N LEU A 199 3.77 12.56 16.96
CA LEU A 199 3.57 11.71 18.14
C LEU A 199 2.89 10.37 17.80
N GLU A 200 1.91 10.38 16.89
CA GLU A 200 1.21 9.18 16.43
C GLU A 200 2.14 8.15 15.78
N ALA A 201 3.08 8.59 14.94
CA ALA A 201 4.05 7.73 14.28
C ALA A 201 5.22 7.35 15.21
N GLY A 202 5.58 8.24 16.14
CA GLY A 202 6.55 7.96 17.21
C GLY A 202 6.08 6.85 18.14
N LEU A 203 4.80 6.82 18.50
CA LEU A 203 4.21 5.72 19.29
C LEU A 203 4.15 4.42 18.48
N LEU A 204 3.73 4.47 17.19
CA LEU A 204 3.74 3.29 16.31
C LEU A 204 5.12 2.64 16.18
N THR A 205 6.18 3.44 16.18
CA THR A 205 7.58 2.96 16.14
C THR A 205 7.90 1.97 17.25
N PHE A 206 7.28 2.09 18.42
CA PHE A 206 7.45 1.16 19.54
C PHE A 206 6.37 0.07 19.55
N ILE A 207 5.10 0.42 19.29
CA ILE A 207 3.97 -0.52 19.36
C ILE A 207 4.12 -1.68 18.37
N ILE A 208 4.55 -1.41 17.13
CA ILE A 208 4.70 -2.44 16.08
C ILE A 208 5.72 -3.53 16.50
N PRO A 209 7.00 -3.21 16.80
CA PRO A 209 7.96 -4.22 17.23
C PRO A 209 7.61 -4.81 18.59
N SER A 210 7.04 -4.05 19.54
CA SER A 210 6.62 -4.60 20.83
C SER A 210 5.54 -5.68 20.68
N LEU A 211 4.51 -5.46 19.84
CA LEU A 211 3.46 -6.46 19.61
C LEU A 211 4.03 -7.73 18.95
N LEU A 212 4.88 -7.58 17.94
CA LEU A 212 5.48 -8.72 17.22
C LEU A 212 6.46 -9.52 18.09
N LEU A 213 7.29 -8.85 18.90
CA LEU A 213 8.17 -9.52 19.86
C LEU A 213 7.38 -10.19 20.97
N ALA A 214 6.32 -9.57 21.47
CA ALA A 214 5.45 -10.14 22.49
C ALA A 214 4.68 -11.38 21.99
N HIS A 215 4.29 -11.39 20.70
CA HIS A 215 3.75 -12.58 20.05
C HIS A 215 4.81 -13.67 19.90
N LEU A 216 5.95 -13.36 19.27
CA LEU A 216 7.06 -14.29 19.02
C LEU A 216 7.61 -14.95 20.30
N SER A 217 7.67 -14.21 21.39
CA SER A 217 8.21 -14.68 22.69
C SER A 217 7.17 -15.33 23.60
N GLY A 218 5.88 -15.16 23.33
CA GLY A 218 4.80 -15.62 24.21
C GLY A 218 4.74 -14.92 25.59
N LEU A 219 5.51 -13.85 25.81
CA LEU A 219 5.65 -13.18 27.11
C LEU A 219 4.42 -12.37 27.55
N MET A 220 3.41 -12.22 26.69
CA MET A 220 2.28 -11.33 26.90
C MET A 220 0.96 -12.06 26.65
N ASN A 221 -0.05 -11.78 27.48
CA ASN A 221 -1.38 -12.35 27.33
C ASN A 221 -2.11 -11.77 26.11
N ASP A 222 -3.15 -12.46 25.64
CA ASP A 222 -3.85 -12.08 24.41
C ASP A 222 -4.67 -10.79 24.57
N GLU A 223 -5.14 -10.46 25.77
CA GLU A 223 -5.78 -9.18 26.06
C GLU A 223 -4.85 -7.99 25.79
N ALA A 224 -3.60 -8.03 26.26
CA ALA A 224 -2.64 -6.96 25.99
C ALA A 224 -2.20 -6.94 24.52
N LYS A 225 -2.15 -8.09 23.83
CA LYS A 225 -1.95 -8.13 22.36
C LYS A 225 -3.09 -7.41 21.63
N LEU A 226 -4.34 -7.65 22.01
CA LEU A 226 -5.51 -6.99 21.43
C LEU A 226 -5.51 -5.48 21.72
N VAL A 227 -5.16 -5.04 22.93
CA VAL A 227 -5.04 -3.61 23.25
C VAL A 227 -3.95 -2.93 22.38
N LEU A 228 -2.78 -3.55 22.24
CA LEU A 228 -1.72 -3.04 21.37
C LEU A 228 -2.10 -3.05 19.88
N LEU A 229 -2.80 -4.09 19.41
CA LEU A 229 -3.33 -4.17 18.05
C LEU A 229 -4.36 -3.06 17.75
N GLY A 230 -5.32 -2.84 18.65
CA GLY A 230 -6.32 -1.78 18.52
C GLY A 230 -5.69 -0.38 18.59
N THR A 231 -4.64 -0.22 19.40
CA THR A 231 -3.84 1.02 19.46
C THR A 231 -3.09 1.24 18.15
N TRP A 232 -2.46 0.21 17.58
CA TRP A 232 -1.82 0.28 16.26
C TRP A 232 -2.84 0.65 15.17
N MET A 233 -3.97 -0.04 15.06
CA MET A 233 -5.04 0.28 14.11
C MET A 233 -5.45 1.75 14.17
N THR A 234 -5.71 2.25 15.39
CA THR A 234 -6.13 3.64 15.63
C THR A 234 -5.04 4.63 15.22
N LEU A 235 -3.81 4.45 15.69
CA LEU A 235 -2.70 5.36 15.37
C LEU A 235 -2.34 5.32 13.88
N PHE A 236 -2.44 4.17 13.22
CA PHE A 236 -2.13 4.04 11.79
C PHE A 236 -3.15 4.78 10.92
N LEU A 237 -4.45 4.74 11.28
CA LEU A 237 -5.47 5.58 10.65
C LEU A 237 -5.22 7.07 10.88
N VAL A 238 -4.86 7.48 12.10
CA VAL A 238 -4.55 8.89 12.40
C VAL A 238 -3.33 9.37 11.60
N PHE A 239 -2.28 8.56 11.55
CA PHE A 239 -1.07 8.84 10.78
C PHE A 239 -1.34 8.94 9.27
N ALA A 240 -2.03 7.96 8.68
CA ALA A 240 -2.39 7.98 7.27
C ALA A 240 -3.38 9.12 6.95
N GLY A 241 -4.34 9.40 7.83
CA GLY A 241 -5.32 10.49 7.66
C GLY A 241 -4.68 11.88 7.69
N ARG A 242 -3.69 12.10 8.57
CA ARG A 242 -2.98 13.39 8.66
C ARG A 242 -2.18 13.72 7.40
N LYS A 243 -1.80 12.73 6.58
CA LYS A 243 -1.20 12.97 5.27
C LYS A 243 -2.11 13.72 4.29
N PHE A 244 -3.43 13.70 4.44
CA PHE A 244 -4.31 14.53 3.61
C PHE A 244 -4.20 16.03 3.95
N THR A 245 -3.88 16.37 5.20
CA THR A 245 -3.72 17.76 5.66
C THR A 245 -2.28 18.29 5.55
N GLN A 246 -1.29 17.42 5.31
CA GLN A 246 0.12 17.79 5.24
C GLN A 246 0.45 18.52 3.91
N PRO A 247 1.18 19.64 3.92
CA PRO A 247 1.71 20.27 2.71
C PRO A 247 2.59 19.30 1.90
N ILE A 248 2.51 19.35 0.56
CA ILE A 248 3.27 18.43 -0.33
C ILE A 248 4.78 18.58 -0.12
N LYS A 249 5.28 19.81 0.02
CA LYS A 249 6.70 20.11 0.27
C LYS A 249 7.27 19.37 1.49
N ASP A 250 6.45 19.09 2.50
CA ASP A 250 6.90 18.46 3.75
C ASP A 250 7.11 16.95 3.61
N ASP A 251 6.53 16.31 2.58
CA ASP A 251 6.82 14.90 2.26
C ASP A 251 8.03 14.74 1.32
N ILE A 252 8.35 15.78 0.54
CA ILE A 252 9.55 15.86 -0.32
C ILE A 252 10.79 16.15 0.51
N GLY A 253 10.69 17.09 1.46
CA GLY A 253 11.83 17.66 2.16
C GLY A 253 12.54 18.73 1.33
N ASP A 254 13.73 19.15 1.78
CA ASP A 254 14.55 20.15 1.11
C ASP A 254 15.26 19.56 -0.11
N LYS A 255 14.76 19.90 -1.30
CA LYS A 255 15.31 19.42 -2.58
C LYS A 255 16.75 19.89 -2.84
N SER A 256 17.16 21.03 -2.25
CA SER A 256 18.53 21.53 -2.38
C SER A 256 19.57 20.57 -1.78
N VAL A 257 19.20 19.77 -0.77
CA VAL A 257 20.07 18.74 -0.19
C VAL A 257 20.31 17.60 -1.20
N PHE A 258 19.27 17.16 -1.90
CA PHE A 258 19.43 16.13 -2.95
C PHE A 258 20.24 16.64 -4.13
N MET A 259 20.01 17.89 -4.55
CA MET A 259 20.82 18.54 -5.59
C MET A 259 22.29 18.65 -5.18
N PHE A 260 22.56 19.12 -3.96
CA PHE A 260 23.92 19.20 -3.41
C PHE A 260 24.63 17.84 -3.35
N MET A 261 23.96 16.81 -2.86
CA MET A 261 24.53 15.46 -2.77
C MET A 261 24.89 14.88 -4.15
N ALA A 262 24.20 15.29 -5.21
CA ALA A 262 24.45 14.88 -6.60
C ALA A 262 25.59 15.65 -7.30
N LEU A 263 26.10 16.75 -6.73
CA LEU A 263 27.20 17.51 -7.31
C LEU A 263 28.57 16.77 -7.19
N PRO A 264 29.53 17.06 -8.08
CA PRO A 264 30.94 16.71 -7.90
C PRO A 264 31.54 17.27 -6.58
N GLU A 265 32.54 16.59 -6.02
CA GLU A 265 33.13 16.95 -4.71
C GLU A 265 33.88 18.29 -4.70
N ASP A 266 34.38 18.73 -5.84
CA ASP A 266 34.96 20.06 -6.06
C ASP A 266 33.87 21.15 -6.12
N GLU A 267 32.78 20.90 -6.83
CA GLU A 267 31.62 21.81 -6.88
C GLU A 267 30.93 21.94 -5.50
N LYS A 268 30.80 20.83 -4.75
CA LYS A 268 30.29 20.85 -3.36
C LYS A 268 31.10 21.78 -2.47
N LYS A 269 32.44 21.67 -2.52
CA LYS A 269 33.35 22.52 -1.72
C LYS A 269 33.25 23.99 -2.13
N ALA A 270 33.17 24.27 -3.44
CA ALA A 270 32.99 25.64 -3.94
C ALA A 270 31.65 26.24 -3.46
N LEU A 271 30.55 25.47 -3.50
CA LEU A 271 29.25 25.94 -3.04
C LEU A 271 29.22 26.20 -1.53
N VAL A 272 29.79 25.29 -0.71
CA VAL A 272 29.89 25.48 0.75
C VAL A 272 30.72 26.72 1.07
N ALA A 273 31.90 26.89 0.46
CA ALA A 273 32.75 28.06 0.68
C ALA A 273 32.05 29.38 0.29
N LYS A 274 31.24 29.37 -0.78
CA LYS A 274 30.42 30.54 -1.18
C LYS A 274 29.35 30.86 -0.14
N LEU A 275 28.63 29.86 0.36
CA LEU A 275 27.59 30.03 1.37
C LEU A 275 28.16 30.46 2.74
N GLU A 276 29.40 30.07 3.05
CA GLU A 276 30.12 30.56 4.24
C GLU A 276 30.54 32.03 4.10
N GLN A 277 31.02 32.45 2.92
CA GLN A 277 31.30 33.86 2.62
C GLN A 277 30.03 34.72 2.68
N GLU A 278 28.92 34.27 2.10
CA GLU A 278 27.62 34.96 2.15
C GLU A 278 27.01 35.05 3.56
N LYS A 279 27.46 34.21 4.52
CA LYS A 279 27.06 34.26 5.93
C LYS A 279 27.99 35.08 6.83
N SER A 280 29.16 35.50 6.33
CA SER A 280 30.19 36.18 7.11
C SER A 280 30.43 37.64 6.70
N GLY A 281 29.73 38.12 5.66
CA GLY A 281 29.57 39.53 5.32
C GLY A 281 28.26 40.12 5.83
#